data_AF-A0AAN8ZV94-F1
#
_entry.id   AF-A0AAN8ZV94-F1
#
_cell.length_a   1.000
_cell.length_b   1.000
_cell.length_c   1.000
_cell.angle_alpha   90.00
_cell.angle_beta   90.00
_cell.angle_gamma   90.00
#
_symmetry.space_group_name_H-M   'P 1'
#
loop_
_entity.id
_entity.type
_entity.pdbx_description
1 polymer ?
#
loop_
_entity_poly.entity_id
_entity_poly.type
_entity_poly.pdbx_seq_one_letter_code
_entity_poly.pdbx_strand_id
1 'polypeptide(L)'
;MQAPTPENCFYMSSSTMCIPYRLWPHQTLWGAAYADNIKRASFPEILQDDEALYNFLTELEEYGLLVLHDIPRKRGQIEILSEHVGFLKRTHYGNTFSVEQKIDANNLAYTFSTLNLHVDFPYITYVPGVQVLHCISQTTGEGGDNLLVDAFNAAYQLQKLHPHKFEVLTRVPVDFKDKGYEPKVNYEFHTRNQEPVIK
;
A
#
# COMPACT_ATOMS: atom_id res chain seq x y z
N MET A 1 -27.79 -1.28 29.96
CA MET A 1 -29.14 -1.09 29.40
C MET A 1 -29.31 0.39 29.06
N GLN A 2 -29.79 0.68 27.85
CA GLN A 2 -30.17 1.97 27.24
C GLN A 2 -29.09 3.02 26.89
N ALA A 3 -28.91 3.21 25.57
CA ALA A 3 -28.77 4.53 24.92
C ALA A 3 -30.19 5.07 24.59
N PRO A 4 -30.43 6.40 24.42
CA PRO A 4 -30.05 7.18 23.21
C PRO A 4 -29.51 8.63 23.49
N THR A 5 -28.45 9.13 22.80
CA THR A 5 -28.35 10.07 21.63
C THR A 5 -28.93 11.50 21.79
N PRO A 6 -28.58 12.48 20.92
CA PRO A 6 -27.29 13.00 20.41
C PRO A 6 -27.16 14.54 20.60
N GLU A 7 -25.97 15.15 20.51
CA GLU A 7 -25.77 16.56 20.03
C GLU A 7 -24.29 17.01 20.09
N ASN A 8 -23.63 17.03 18.93
CA ASN A 8 -22.87 18.18 18.40
C ASN A 8 -22.04 17.74 17.18
N CYS A 9 -22.55 18.08 16.00
CA CYS A 9 -21.97 17.86 14.69
C CYS A 9 -20.82 18.84 14.38
N PHE A 10 -19.81 18.36 13.66
CA PHE A 10 -19.04 19.16 12.71
C PHE A 10 -19.05 18.44 11.36
N TYR A 11 -19.57 19.11 10.32
CA TYR A 11 -19.47 18.72 8.91
C TYR A 11 -18.54 19.70 8.19
N MET A 12 -17.69 19.21 7.29
CA MET A 12 -17.08 20.01 6.23
C MET A 12 -17.00 19.24 4.89
N SER A 13 -17.85 19.70 3.96
CA SER A 13 -17.69 19.86 2.50
C SER A 13 -17.24 18.69 1.60
N SER A 14 -18.21 18.17 0.85
CA SER A 14 -18.06 17.24 -0.28
C SER A 14 -17.74 17.97 -1.59
N SER A 15 -16.84 17.42 -2.39
CA SER A 15 -16.97 17.38 -3.85
C SER A 15 -16.47 16.03 -4.36
N THR A 16 -17.42 15.18 -4.76
CA THR A 16 -17.28 13.96 -5.57
C THR A 16 -17.07 12.62 -4.82
N MET A 17 -18.21 11.94 -4.60
CA MET A 17 -18.40 10.49 -4.55
C MET A 17 -17.77 9.72 -3.37
N CYS A 18 -18.34 9.91 -2.17
CA CYS A 18 -18.27 8.92 -1.09
C CYS A 18 -19.10 7.68 -1.44
N ILE A 19 -18.45 6.58 -1.78
CA ILE A 19 -18.95 5.27 -1.38
C ILE A 19 -18.71 5.21 0.14
N PRO A 20 -19.70 4.88 0.98
CA PRO A 20 -19.55 4.87 2.43
C PRO A 20 -18.68 3.68 2.85
N TYR A 21 -17.35 3.80 2.77
CA TYR A 21 -16.45 2.88 3.43
C TYR A 21 -16.41 3.21 4.93
N ARG A 22 -17.51 2.87 5.60
CA ARG A 22 -17.54 2.59 7.03
C ARG A 22 -18.05 1.17 7.19
N LEU A 23 -17.27 0.19 6.73
CA LEU A 23 -17.67 -1.21 6.82
C LEU A 23 -16.90 -2.07 7.82
N TRP A 24 -15.69 -1.74 8.28
CA TRP A 24 -15.00 -2.63 9.22
C TRP A 24 -14.26 -1.90 10.37
N PRO A 25 -14.69 -2.10 11.64
CA PRO A 25 -14.20 -1.36 12.81
C PRO A 25 -12.97 -1.98 13.50
N HIS A 26 -12.27 -2.96 12.89
CA HIS A 26 -11.20 -3.71 13.53
C HIS A 26 -9.89 -3.61 12.74
N GLN A 27 -9.21 -2.47 12.83
CA GLN A 27 -7.80 -2.41 12.44
C GLN A 27 -6.93 -2.74 13.64
N THR A 28 -6.04 -3.72 13.47
CA THR A 28 -5.08 -4.10 14.51
C THR A 28 -3.76 -3.37 14.26
N LEU A 29 -3.48 -2.36 15.10
CA LEU A 29 -2.23 -1.61 15.03
C LEU A 29 -1.05 -2.48 15.48
N TRP A 30 0.07 -2.38 14.78
CA TRP A 30 1.24 -3.22 15.06
C TRP A 30 2.58 -2.47 15.05
N GLY A 31 3.58 -3.09 15.67
CA GLY A 31 4.97 -2.61 15.71
C GLY A 31 5.95 -3.74 15.41
N ALA A 32 7.22 -3.61 15.82
CA ALA A 32 8.27 -4.57 15.47
C ALA A 32 7.96 -6.03 15.87
N ALA A 33 7.23 -6.26 16.97
CA ALA A 33 6.84 -7.59 17.43
C ALA A 33 5.90 -8.33 16.46
N TYR A 34 5.29 -7.63 15.50
CA TYR A 34 4.48 -8.26 14.47
C TYR A 34 5.32 -9.03 13.45
N ALA A 35 6.62 -8.76 13.32
CA ALA A 35 7.51 -9.50 12.42
C ALA A 35 7.45 -11.02 12.68
N ASP A 36 7.36 -11.43 13.94
CA ASP A 36 7.26 -12.84 14.35
C ASP A 36 5.85 -13.43 14.16
N ASN A 37 4.85 -12.58 13.94
CA ASN A 37 3.42 -12.93 13.88
C ASN A 37 2.76 -12.51 12.57
N ILE A 38 3.55 -12.18 11.53
CA ILE A 38 3.02 -11.75 10.24
C ILE A 38 2.09 -12.85 9.71
N LYS A 39 0.87 -12.45 9.37
CA LYS A 39 -0.13 -13.33 8.76
C LYS A 39 0.38 -13.89 7.44
N ARG A 40 0.11 -15.18 7.21
CA ARG A 40 0.59 -15.93 6.05
C ARG A 40 -0.53 -16.75 5.46
N ALA A 41 -0.60 -16.79 4.15
CA ALA A 41 -1.54 -17.64 3.43
C ALA A 41 -0.88 -18.34 2.25
N SER A 42 -1.39 -19.52 1.92
CA SER A 42 -0.90 -20.34 0.81
C SER A 42 -1.51 -19.86 -0.51
N PHE A 43 -0.66 -19.47 -1.46
CA PHE A 43 -1.10 -19.04 -2.79
C PHE A 43 -2.00 -20.06 -3.51
N PRO A 44 -1.65 -21.36 -3.60
CA PRO A 44 -2.52 -22.32 -4.26
C PRO A 44 -3.84 -22.56 -3.52
N GLU A 45 -3.88 -22.44 -2.19
CA GLU A 45 -5.11 -22.63 -1.40
C GLU A 45 -6.08 -21.47 -1.62
N ILE A 46 -5.62 -20.22 -1.56
CA ILE A 46 -6.50 -19.05 -1.76
C ILE A 46 -7.07 -18.98 -3.18
N LEU A 47 -6.52 -19.71 -4.15
CA LEU A 47 -7.05 -19.79 -5.51
C LEU A 47 -8.07 -20.92 -5.69
N GLN A 48 -8.20 -21.83 -4.72
CA GLN A 48 -9.01 -23.05 -4.81
C GLN A 48 -10.12 -23.11 -3.76
N ASP A 49 -9.97 -22.38 -2.66
CA ASP A 49 -10.89 -22.40 -1.52
C ASP A 49 -11.36 -20.98 -1.15
N ASP A 50 -12.68 -20.75 -1.29
CA ASP A 50 -13.32 -19.48 -0.98
C ASP A 50 -13.20 -19.10 0.50
N GLU A 51 -13.15 -20.07 1.43
CA GLU A 51 -12.96 -19.80 2.85
C GLU A 51 -11.53 -19.32 3.13
N ALA A 52 -10.54 -19.96 2.49
CA ALA A 52 -9.16 -19.50 2.55
C ALA A 52 -8.99 -18.09 1.96
N LEU A 53 -9.64 -17.82 0.82
CA LEU A 53 -9.65 -16.50 0.20
C LEU A 53 -10.31 -15.45 1.10
N TYR A 54 -11.47 -15.75 1.68
CA TYR A 54 -12.17 -14.87 2.60
C TYR A 54 -11.30 -14.50 3.81
N ASN A 55 -10.67 -15.49 4.42
CA ASN A 55 -9.77 -15.29 5.56
C ASN A 55 -8.56 -14.43 5.15
N PHE A 56 -7.95 -14.71 3.99
CA PHE A 56 -6.86 -13.92 3.44
C PHE A 56 -7.23 -12.44 3.26
N LEU A 57 -8.39 -12.16 2.64
CA LEU A 57 -8.85 -10.78 2.39
C LEU A 57 -9.22 -10.06 3.69
N THR A 58 -9.82 -10.77 4.65
CA THR A 58 -10.20 -10.21 5.95
C THR A 58 -8.97 -9.90 6.80
N GLU A 59 -7.97 -10.79 6.84
CA GLU A 59 -6.72 -10.53 7.55
C GLU A 59 -5.90 -9.42 6.89
N LEU A 60 -5.88 -9.35 5.55
CA LEU A 60 -5.24 -8.25 4.83
C LEU A 60 -5.89 -6.91 5.18
N GLU A 61 -7.20 -6.87 5.34
CA GLU A 61 -7.96 -5.68 5.72
C GLU A 61 -7.70 -5.27 7.18
N GLU A 62 -7.71 -6.22 8.11
CA GLU A 62 -7.49 -5.97 9.55
C GLU A 62 -6.05 -5.50 9.85
N TYR A 63 -5.04 -6.15 9.27
CA TYR A 63 -3.63 -5.90 9.59
C TYR A 63 -2.93 -4.99 8.58
N GLY A 64 -3.46 -4.84 7.36
CA GLY A 64 -2.84 -4.08 6.26
C GLY A 64 -1.59 -4.73 5.66
N LEU A 65 -1.14 -5.87 6.18
CA LEU A 65 0.06 -6.60 5.73
C LEU A 65 -0.07 -8.10 5.94
N LEU A 66 0.15 -8.87 4.86
CA LEU A 66 0.12 -10.33 4.86
C LEU A 66 1.15 -10.86 3.84
N VAL A 67 1.75 -12.02 4.12
CA VAL A 67 2.72 -12.69 3.23
C VAL A 67 2.13 -13.94 2.59
N LEU A 68 2.02 -13.94 1.27
CA LEU A 68 1.71 -15.15 0.51
C LEU A 68 2.95 -16.03 0.33
N HIS A 69 2.78 -17.34 0.48
CA HIS A 69 3.83 -18.34 0.22
C HIS A 69 3.41 -19.38 -0.83
N ASP A 70 4.35 -20.23 -1.23
CA ASP A 70 4.19 -21.25 -2.28
C ASP A 70 3.76 -20.70 -3.65
N ILE A 71 4.19 -19.46 -3.93
CA ILE A 71 4.00 -18.82 -5.23
C ILE A 71 5.08 -19.30 -6.20
N PRO A 72 4.72 -19.77 -7.42
CA PRO A 72 5.70 -20.09 -8.44
C PRO A 72 6.58 -18.88 -8.79
N ARG A 73 7.91 -19.04 -8.75
CA ARG A 73 8.90 -17.99 -9.06
C ARG A 73 8.97 -17.66 -10.56
N LYS A 74 7.88 -17.14 -11.11
CA LYS A 74 7.74 -16.71 -12.50
C LYS A 74 6.79 -15.52 -12.62
N ARG A 75 6.87 -14.79 -13.74
CA ARG A 75 5.93 -13.70 -14.04
C ARG A 75 4.51 -14.25 -14.24
N GLY A 76 3.49 -13.40 -14.11
CA GLY A 76 2.09 -13.78 -14.29
C GLY A 76 1.32 -14.13 -13.01
N GLN A 77 2.00 -14.31 -11.87
CA GLN A 77 1.31 -14.72 -10.63
C GLN A 77 0.51 -13.59 -9.98
N ILE A 78 0.96 -12.34 -10.14
CA ILE A 78 0.22 -11.16 -9.65
C ILE A 78 -1.06 -10.98 -10.46
N GLU A 79 -0.99 -11.18 -11.77
CA GLU A 79 -2.12 -11.14 -12.69
C GLU A 79 -3.18 -12.19 -12.28
N ILE A 80 -2.77 -13.45 -12.09
CA ILE A 80 -3.66 -14.53 -11.62
C ILE A 80 -4.36 -14.16 -10.32
N LEU A 81 -3.62 -13.70 -9.31
CA LEU A 81 -4.19 -13.30 -8.02
C LEU A 81 -5.20 -12.16 -8.19
N SER A 82 -4.82 -11.15 -8.96
CA SER A 82 -5.60 -9.93 -9.09
C SER A 82 -6.88 -10.16 -9.88
N GLU A 83 -6.85 -11.00 -10.91
CA GLU A 83 -8.05 -11.43 -11.66
C GLU A 83 -8.95 -12.33 -10.83
N HIS A 84 -8.40 -13.09 -9.88
CA HIS A 84 -9.18 -13.91 -8.96
C HIS A 84 -9.93 -13.07 -7.91
N VAL A 85 -9.30 -12.02 -7.39
CA VAL A 85 -9.88 -11.12 -6.37
C VAL A 85 -10.74 -10.01 -6.99
N GLY A 86 -10.35 -9.51 -8.16
CA GLY A 86 -10.99 -8.37 -8.80
C GLY A 86 -10.29 -7.95 -10.10
N PHE A 87 -9.47 -6.90 -10.03
CA PHE A 87 -8.75 -6.40 -11.20
C PHE A 87 -7.44 -5.70 -10.82
N LEU A 88 -6.51 -5.67 -11.78
CA LEU A 88 -5.30 -4.85 -11.67
C LEU A 88 -5.61 -3.38 -11.96
N LYS A 89 -5.10 -2.51 -11.10
CA LYS A 89 -5.14 -1.07 -11.33
C LYS A 89 -3.98 -0.65 -12.24
N ARG A 90 -4.30 -0.35 -13.50
CA ARG A 90 -3.33 0.19 -14.46
C ARG A 90 -2.82 1.57 -14.03
N THR A 91 -1.51 1.78 -14.10
CA THR A 91 -0.85 3.09 -13.92
C THR A 91 -0.03 3.45 -15.16
N HIS A 92 0.69 4.59 -15.13
CA HIS A 92 1.66 4.96 -16.16
C HIS A 92 2.85 3.99 -16.24
N TYR A 93 3.07 3.13 -15.24
CA TYR A 93 4.04 2.02 -15.31
C TYR A 93 3.47 0.74 -15.93
N GLY A 94 2.19 0.72 -16.31
CA GLY A 94 1.50 -0.45 -16.88
C GLY A 94 0.58 -1.16 -15.88
N ASN A 95 0.23 -2.42 -16.20
CA ASN A 95 -0.58 -3.27 -15.32
C ASN A 95 0.28 -3.93 -14.22
N THR A 96 1.50 -4.33 -14.58
CA THR A 96 2.54 -4.82 -13.68
C THR A 96 3.88 -4.21 -14.08
N PHE A 97 4.81 -4.12 -13.15
CA PHE A 97 6.16 -3.63 -13.39
C PHE A 97 7.20 -4.55 -12.74
N SER A 98 8.43 -4.47 -13.22
CA SER A 98 9.55 -5.31 -12.73
C SER A 98 10.50 -4.43 -11.95
N VAL A 99 10.66 -4.75 -10.66
CA VAL A 99 11.62 -4.11 -9.76
C VAL A 99 12.93 -4.87 -9.89
N GLU A 100 13.78 -4.38 -10.77
CA GLU A 100 15.10 -4.93 -11.08
C GLU A 100 16.02 -3.78 -11.48
N GLN A 101 17.33 -3.99 -11.40
CA GLN A 101 18.29 -2.97 -11.82
C GLN A 101 18.11 -2.67 -13.31
N LYS A 102 17.98 -1.38 -13.66
CA LYS A 102 17.92 -0.93 -15.04
C LYS A 102 19.07 0.03 -15.34
N ILE A 103 19.62 -0.07 -16.56
CA ILE A 103 20.46 0.99 -17.12
C ILE A 103 19.54 2.20 -17.36
N ASP A 104 19.99 3.39 -16.97
CA ASP A 104 19.20 4.64 -17.02
C ASP A 104 17.86 4.54 -16.27
N ALA A 105 17.91 4.11 -15.02
CA ALA A 105 16.76 3.98 -14.14
C ALA A 105 15.93 5.29 -14.05
N ASN A 106 14.67 5.23 -14.47
CA ASN A 106 13.69 6.32 -14.36
C ASN A 106 13.02 6.42 -12.99
N ASN A 107 13.35 5.51 -12.07
CA ASN A 107 12.83 5.46 -10.70
C ASN A 107 13.89 4.85 -9.77
N LEU A 108 14.00 5.36 -8.53
CA LEU A 108 14.95 4.88 -7.53
C LEU A 108 14.78 3.38 -7.23
N ALA A 109 13.56 2.85 -7.35
CA ALA A 109 13.25 1.43 -7.19
C ALA A 109 13.96 0.52 -8.21
N TYR A 110 14.48 1.06 -9.31
CA TYR A 110 15.23 0.31 -10.32
C TYR A 110 16.74 0.44 -10.15
N THR A 111 17.21 0.75 -8.93
CA THR A 111 18.62 0.91 -8.55
C THR A 111 18.99 0.02 -7.36
N PHE A 112 20.28 -0.02 -6.99
CA PHE A 112 20.75 -0.71 -5.77
C PHE A 112 20.68 0.14 -4.50
N SER A 113 20.15 1.36 -4.60
CA SER A 113 20.10 2.28 -3.46
C SER A 113 19.03 1.84 -2.46
N THR A 114 19.27 2.11 -1.18
CA THR A 114 18.25 1.88 -0.14
C THR A 114 17.00 2.73 -0.41
N LEU A 115 15.84 2.08 -0.39
CA LEU A 115 14.55 2.75 -0.32
C LEU A 115 14.15 2.91 1.14
N ASN A 116 14.07 4.15 1.61
CA ASN A 116 13.51 4.46 2.93
C ASN A 116 12.00 4.19 2.95
N LEU A 117 11.41 4.18 4.15
CA LEU A 117 9.95 4.08 4.31
C LEU A 117 9.23 5.13 3.44
N HIS A 118 8.34 4.65 2.58
CA HIS A 118 7.57 5.46 1.64
C HIS A 118 6.20 4.81 1.39
N VAL A 119 5.31 5.59 0.78
CA VAL A 119 4.12 5.06 0.11
C VAL A 119 4.30 5.23 -1.38
N ASP A 120 3.75 4.32 -2.16
CA ASP A 120 3.80 4.38 -3.61
C ASP A 120 2.78 5.39 -4.16
N PHE A 121 3.13 6.00 -5.28
CA PHE A 121 2.25 6.87 -6.06
C PHE A 121 1.67 8.11 -5.33
N PRO A 122 2.39 8.81 -4.41
CA PRO A 122 1.83 9.98 -3.72
C PRO A 122 1.55 11.17 -4.67
N TYR A 123 2.06 11.11 -5.90
CA TYR A 123 1.91 12.11 -6.97
C TYR A 123 0.65 11.90 -7.85
N ILE A 124 -0.23 10.94 -7.54
CA ILE A 124 -1.57 10.81 -8.13
C ILE A 124 -2.65 10.83 -7.04
N THR A 125 -3.84 11.36 -7.36
CA THR A 125 -4.94 11.51 -6.39
C THR A 125 -5.67 10.20 -6.11
N TYR A 126 -5.86 9.36 -7.14
CA TYR A 126 -6.49 8.05 -6.99
C TYR A 126 -5.42 6.95 -6.94
N VAL A 127 -4.76 6.80 -5.79
CA VAL A 127 -3.69 5.82 -5.54
C VAL A 127 -4.19 4.36 -5.60
N PRO A 128 -3.30 3.36 -5.84
CA PRO A 128 -3.63 1.96 -5.58
C PRO A 128 -3.98 1.73 -4.12
N GLY A 129 -5.05 0.98 -3.85
CA GLY A 129 -5.47 0.67 -2.48
C GLY A 129 -4.68 -0.47 -1.83
N VAL A 130 -4.23 -1.43 -2.64
CA VAL A 130 -3.39 -2.57 -2.22
C VAL A 130 -2.23 -2.69 -3.19
N GLN A 131 -1.04 -2.97 -2.65
CA GLN A 131 0.16 -3.26 -3.41
C GLN A 131 0.56 -4.72 -3.22
N VAL A 132 0.91 -5.39 -4.32
CA VAL A 132 1.38 -6.78 -4.31
C VAL A 132 2.79 -6.83 -4.88
N LEU A 133 3.74 -7.36 -4.11
CA LEU A 133 5.12 -7.57 -4.53
C LEU A 133 5.44 -9.07 -4.53
N HIS A 134 5.85 -9.59 -5.69
CA HIS A 134 6.21 -10.99 -5.86
C HIS A 134 7.71 -11.13 -6.09
N CYS A 135 8.40 -11.77 -5.14
CA CYS A 135 9.83 -12.08 -5.26
C CYS A 135 10.04 -13.27 -6.21
N ILE A 136 10.48 -13.00 -7.43
CA ILE A 136 10.86 -14.03 -8.42
C ILE A 136 12.31 -14.48 -8.18
N SER A 137 13.22 -13.53 -7.92
CA SER A 137 14.62 -13.79 -7.59
C SER A 137 15.06 -12.81 -6.51
N GLN A 138 15.78 -13.31 -5.52
CA GLN A 138 16.49 -12.51 -4.52
C GLN A 138 17.99 -12.51 -4.86
N THR A 139 18.71 -11.49 -4.42
CA THR A 139 20.18 -11.43 -4.53
C THR A 139 20.81 -12.63 -3.80
N THR A 140 21.96 -13.09 -4.31
CA THR A 140 22.80 -14.09 -3.63
C THR A 140 23.77 -13.46 -2.63
N GLY A 141 23.89 -12.13 -2.64
CA GLY A 141 24.71 -11.36 -1.71
C GLY A 141 23.93 -10.93 -0.46
N GLU A 142 24.51 -10.02 0.32
CA GLU A 142 23.84 -9.42 1.47
C GLU A 142 22.89 -8.29 1.04
N GLY A 143 21.81 -8.09 1.81
CA GLY A 143 20.83 -7.02 1.61
C GLY A 143 19.63 -7.42 0.74
N GLY A 144 18.86 -6.42 0.32
CA GLY A 144 17.57 -6.64 -0.36
C GLY A 144 16.43 -7.01 0.61
N ASP A 145 16.62 -6.75 1.91
CA ASP A 145 15.61 -6.94 2.94
C ASP A 145 14.47 -5.94 2.81
N ASN A 146 13.25 -6.39 3.12
CA ASN A 146 12.09 -5.53 3.19
C ASN A 146 12.04 -4.82 4.55
N LEU A 147 11.79 -3.50 4.52
CA LEU A 147 11.48 -2.71 5.70
C LEU A 147 10.03 -2.24 5.60
N LEU A 148 9.21 -2.58 6.60
CA LEU A 148 7.78 -2.30 6.63
C LEU A 148 7.40 -1.64 7.95
N VAL A 149 6.39 -0.76 7.91
CA VAL A 149 5.87 -0.06 9.10
C VAL A 149 4.36 0.09 9.02
N ASP A 150 3.69 -0.02 10.16
CA ASP A 150 2.32 0.43 10.31
C ASP A 150 2.30 1.97 10.43
N ALA A 151 1.91 2.64 9.34
CA ALA A 151 1.84 4.09 9.29
C ALA A 151 0.77 4.66 10.26
N PHE A 152 -0.30 3.92 10.56
CA PHE A 152 -1.33 4.36 11.50
C PHE A 152 -0.82 4.31 12.93
N ASN A 153 -0.11 3.24 13.31
CA ASN A 153 0.55 3.19 14.62
C ASN A 153 1.64 4.27 14.75
N ALA A 154 2.44 4.50 13.69
CA ALA A 154 3.44 5.56 13.68
C ALA A 154 2.80 6.96 13.84
N ALA A 155 1.71 7.23 13.13
CA ALA A 155 0.95 8.48 13.23
C ALA A 155 0.32 8.66 14.63
N TYR A 156 -0.24 7.60 15.21
CA TYR A 156 -0.79 7.60 16.57
C TYR A 156 0.28 7.91 17.62
N GLN A 157 1.47 7.29 17.52
CA GLN A 157 2.59 7.58 18.40
C GLN A 157 3.07 9.02 18.22
N LEU A 158 3.16 9.52 16.98
CA LEU A 158 3.55 10.89 16.70
C LEU A 158 2.56 11.90 17.29
N GLN A 159 1.26 11.65 17.19
CA GLN A 159 0.22 12.47 17.79
C GLN A 159 0.38 12.58 19.31
N LYS A 160 0.67 11.45 19.97
CA LYS A 160 0.88 11.41 21.43
C LYS A 160 2.16 12.10 21.88
N LEU A 161 3.27 11.83 21.20
CA LEU A 161 4.60 12.27 21.62
C LEU A 161 4.92 13.69 21.16
N HIS A 162 4.42 14.09 19.99
CA HIS A 162 4.71 15.37 19.35
C HIS A 162 3.47 15.94 18.63
N PRO A 163 2.41 16.33 19.36
CA PRO A 163 1.13 16.74 18.78
C PRO A 163 1.25 17.90 17.78
N HIS A 164 2.14 18.87 18.03
CA HIS A 164 2.39 19.97 17.08
C HIS A 164 3.00 19.47 15.76
N LYS A 165 3.91 18.49 15.79
CA LYS A 165 4.47 17.92 14.55
C LYS A 165 3.41 17.14 13.78
N PHE A 166 2.56 16.39 14.49
CA PHE A 166 1.40 15.72 13.89
C PHE A 166 0.44 16.73 13.24
N GLU A 167 0.15 17.85 13.88
CA GLU A 167 -0.69 18.92 13.31
C GLU A 167 -0.07 19.51 12.04
N VAL A 168 1.24 19.76 12.02
CA VAL A 168 1.92 20.24 10.81
C VAL A 168 1.78 19.23 9.67
N LEU A 169 2.03 17.93 9.92
CA LEU A 169 1.99 16.90 8.88
C LEU A 169 0.59 16.56 8.37
N THR A 170 -0.46 16.90 9.13
CA THR A 170 -1.87 16.76 8.73
C THR A 170 -2.42 17.98 8.00
N ARG A 171 -1.74 19.14 8.08
CA ARG A 171 -2.25 20.41 7.52
C ARG A 171 -1.43 20.98 6.39
N VAL A 172 -0.11 20.86 6.46
CA VAL A 172 0.79 21.50 5.49
C VAL A 172 0.91 20.61 4.26
N PRO A 173 0.44 21.05 3.08
CA PRO A 173 0.55 20.24 1.87
C PRO A 173 1.99 20.14 1.37
N VAL A 174 2.35 18.97 0.86
CA VAL A 174 3.62 18.68 0.20
C VAL A 174 3.37 18.45 -1.29
N ASP A 175 4.25 19.01 -2.12
CA ASP A 175 4.24 18.78 -3.56
C ASP A 175 4.91 17.45 -3.91
N PHE A 176 4.14 16.49 -4.40
CA PHE A 176 4.64 15.24 -4.97
C PHE A 176 4.61 15.32 -6.49
N LYS A 177 5.69 14.91 -7.14
CA LYS A 177 5.84 14.98 -8.60
C LYS A 177 6.56 13.75 -9.12
N ASP A 178 6.11 13.26 -10.27
CA ASP A 178 6.80 12.23 -11.04
C ASP A 178 6.75 12.60 -12.52
N LYS A 179 7.92 12.64 -13.16
CA LYS A 179 8.07 13.00 -14.56
C LYS A 179 9.09 12.06 -15.20
N GLY A 180 8.70 11.43 -16.30
CA GLY A 180 9.56 10.49 -17.00
C GLY A 180 8.90 9.86 -18.21
N TYR A 181 9.54 8.81 -18.70
CA TYR A 181 9.06 7.99 -19.81
C TYR A 181 9.14 6.53 -19.39
N GLU A 182 8.08 5.75 -19.63
CA GLU A 182 8.07 4.31 -19.42
C GLU A 182 8.13 3.59 -20.78
N PRO A 183 9.28 2.97 -21.12
CA PRO A 183 9.45 2.27 -22.39
C PRO A 183 8.48 1.12 -22.60
N LYS A 184 8.11 0.37 -21.54
CA LYS A 184 7.25 -0.82 -21.68
C LYS A 184 5.84 -0.50 -22.19
N VAL A 185 5.34 0.70 -21.90
CA VAL A 185 4.02 1.15 -22.36
C VAL A 185 4.10 2.30 -23.37
N ASN A 186 5.32 2.68 -23.79
CA ASN A 186 5.58 3.80 -24.68
C ASN A 186 4.83 5.08 -24.27
N TYR A 187 5.00 5.49 -23.01
CA TYR A 187 4.23 6.59 -22.43
C TYR A 187 5.14 7.58 -21.69
N GLU A 188 5.08 8.84 -22.09
CA GLU A 188 5.65 9.97 -21.34
C GLU A 188 4.62 10.46 -20.33
N PHE A 189 5.05 10.66 -19.09
CA PHE A 189 4.18 11.08 -18.00
C PHE A 189 4.76 12.28 -17.25
N HIS A 190 3.85 13.12 -16.77
CA HIS A 190 4.15 14.21 -15.85
C HIS A 190 2.96 14.36 -14.91
N THR A 191 3.12 13.86 -13.69
CA THR A 191 2.09 13.85 -12.66
C THR A 191 2.50 14.75 -11.51
N ARG A 192 1.50 15.40 -10.90
CA ARG A 192 1.66 16.22 -9.71
C ARG A 192 0.46 16.04 -8.81
N ASN A 193 0.73 15.95 -7.53
CA ASN A 193 -0.27 16.00 -6.48
C ASN A 193 0.24 16.89 -5.33
N GLN A 194 -0.68 17.50 -4.59
CA GLN A 194 -0.35 18.36 -3.47
C GLN A 194 -1.28 18.06 -2.31
N GLU A 195 -0.75 17.38 -1.29
CA GLU A 195 -1.53 16.92 -0.15
C GLU A 195 -0.64 16.84 1.11
N PRO A 196 -1.23 16.89 2.32
CA PRO A 196 -0.49 16.61 3.55
C PRO A 196 0.06 15.18 3.57
N VAL A 197 1.09 14.95 4.39
CA VAL A 197 1.74 13.64 4.54
C VAL A 197 0.84 12.65 5.29
N ILE A 198 0.09 13.14 6.29
CA ILE A 198 -0.89 12.37 7.05
C ILE A 198 -2.28 12.87 6.68
N LYS A 199 -3.19 11.97 6.30
CA LYS A 199 -4.55 12.29 5.86
C LYS A 199 -5.58 11.69 6.80
#